data_AF-A0A7J6X7X2-F1
#
_entry.id   AF-A0A7J6X7X2-F1
#
_cell.length_a   1.000
_cell.length_b   1.000
_cell.length_c   1.000
_cell.angle_alpha   90.00
_cell.angle_beta   90.00
_cell.angle_gamma   90.00
#
_symmetry.space_group_name_H-M   'P 1'
#
loop_
_entity.id
_entity.type
_entity.pdbx_description
1 polymer ?
#
loop_
_entity_poly.entity_id
_entity_poly.type
_entity_poly.pdbx_seq_one_letter_code
_entity_poly.pdbx_strand_id
1 'polypeptide(L)'
;MAIEKKWVFTLFSVTFISITTLLFSISFFISSFAFISTPTQFPSPIQYGNSYPPSFAYYITGSGGDTDRLLRLLFAVYHPRNSYLLHLDADASDEERIQLALTILKVPVFKSFGNVYVLGKPDRLVYMGSSNIAATLHAAAVLLKINTAWDWFITLSSADYPLLTPDDIAHVFSSVRRDLNFIDHTSDLGWKEYQRVQPIVVDPGIYLARRSQIFYASEKRPTPEAFKFFTGSPWVTLSRSFLEYCISGWDDLPRMLLMYFTNAILPQESYFHSVSCNSPEFNTMSVNSDLRYIVWDNPPTMEPHFLNVTDYDQMIQSGAAFARQFQKNDPVLNIIDKKILMRSRHQVAPGAWCIALKNWWTDPCSKWGDVNVVKPGPQAEKFRVLMSGLLNDSNAELSRCK
;
A
#
# COMPACT_ATOMS: atom_id res chain seq x y z
N MET A 1 48.49 -62.77 13.28
CA MET A 1 48.40 -61.52 12.48
C MET A 1 46.98 -61.10 12.04
N ALA A 2 45.92 -61.90 12.22
CA ALA A 2 44.55 -61.50 11.84
C ALA A 2 43.70 -60.89 12.98
N ILE A 3 44.11 -61.07 14.24
CA ILE A 3 43.33 -60.63 15.42
C ILE A 3 43.61 -59.15 15.77
N GLU A 4 44.84 -58.66 15.59
CA GLU A 4 45.19 -57.26 15.89
C GLU A 4 44.52 -56.24 14.96
N LYS A 5 44.26 -56.59 13.69
CA LYS A 5 43.60 -55.69 12.72
C LYS A 5 42.13 -55.42 13.03
N LYS A 6 41.43 -56.37 13.69
CA LYS A 6 40.02 -56.19 14.06
C LYS A 6 39.86 -55.11 15.12
N TRP A 7 40.66 -55.13 16.18
CA TRP A 7 40.59 -54.15 17.27
C TRP A 7 40.89 -52.73 16.81
N VAL A 8 41.86 -52.57 15.90
CA VAL A 8 42.18 -51.25 15.32
C VAL A 8 41.01 -50.69 14.52
N PHE A 9 40.34 -51.53 13.72
CA PHE A 9 39.17 -51.09 12.94
C PHE A 9 37.97 -50.76 13.83
N THR A 10 37.74 -51.53 14.90
CA THR A 10 36.66 -51.24 15.86
C THR A 10 36.94 -49.94 16.63
N LEU A 11 38.18 -49.72 17.06
CA LEU A 11 38.60 -48.49 17.74
C LEU A 11 38.43 -47.27 16.83
N PHE A 12 38.84 -47.36 15.57
CA PHE A 12 38.69 -46.29 14.59
C PHE A 12 37.22 -45.99 14.26
N SER A 13 36.38 -47.03 14.21
CA SER A 13 34.94 -46.89 13.97
C SER A 13 34.24 -46.19 15.15
N VAL A 14 34.60 -46.57 16.38
CA VAL A 14 34.05 -45.97 17.60
C VAL A 14 34.51 -44.52 17.75
N THR A 15 35.77 -44.20 17.47
CA THR A 15 36.25 -42.81 17.51
C THR A 15 35.62 -41.96 16.42
N PHE A 16 35.43 -42.50 15.21
CA PHE A 16 34.75 -41.79 14.12
C PHE A 16 33.27 -41.51 14.44
N ILE A 17 32.55 -42.47 15.02
CA ILE A 17 31.16 -42.28 15.45
C ILE A 17 31.08 -41.26 16.60
N SER A 18 31.98 -41.33 17.59
CA SER A 18 32.02 -40.35 18.68
C SER A 18 32.35 -38.94 18.19
N ILE A 19 33.27 -38.78 17.25
CA ILE A 19 33.60 -37.46 16.67
C ILE A 19 32.44 -36.92 15.83
N THR A 20 31.79 -37.76 15.02
CA THR A 20 30.67 -37.32 14.18
C THR A 20 29.45 -36.93 15.00
N THR A 21 29.13 -37.68 16.07
CA THR A 21 28.06 -37.32 17.02
C THR A 21 28.39 -36.05 17.80
N LEU A 22 29.64 -35.86 18.23
CA LEU A 22 30.09 -34.62 18.86
C LEU A 22 29.93 -33.42 17.92
N LEU A 23 30.40 -33.53 16.67
CA LEU A 23 30.25 -32.47 15.66
C LEU A 23 28.78 -32.16 15.37
N PHE A 24 27.93 -33.18 15.28
CA PHE A 24 26.49 -33.00 15.06
C PHE A 24 25.82 -32.29 16.24
N SER A 25 26.19 -32.66 17.48
CA SER A 25 25.69 -32.01 18.68
C SER A 25 26.17 -30.56 18.81
N ILE A 26 27.43 -30.26 18.45
CA ILE A 26 27.95 -28.88 18.40
C ILE A 26 27.19 -28.06 17.34
N SER A 27 26.96 -28.61 16.14
CA SER A 27 26.14 -27.93 15.12
C SER A 27 24.70 -27.68 15.58
N PHE A 28 24.11 -28.63 16.31
CA PHE A 28 22.75 -28.48 16.85
C PHE A 28 22.69 -27.47 18.01
N PHE A 29 23.73 -27.40 18.83
CA PHE A 29 23.86 -26.36 19.86
C PHE A 29 24.08 -24.98 19.24
N ILE A 30 24.96 -24.85 18.23
CA ILE A 30 25.19 -23.58 17.53
C ILE A 30 23.92 -23.11 16.81
N SER A 31 23.15 -24.01 16.18
CA SER A 31 21.87 -23.65 15.60
C SER A 31 20.85 -23.23 16.66
N SER A 32 20.80 -23.92 17.80
CA SER A 32 19.93 -23.56 18.93
C SER A 32 20.28 -22.20 19.54
N PHE A 33 21.57 -21.85 19.62
CA PHE A 33 22.02 -20.50 20.03
C PHE A 33 21.75 -19.44 18.95
N ALA A 34 21.81 -19.78 17.65
CA ALA A 34 21.42 -18.87 16.57
C ALA A 34 19.90 -18.54 16.59
N PHE A 35 19.07 -19.39 17.22
CA PHE A 35 17.66 -19.11 17.46
C PHE A 35 17.38 -18.26 18.70
N ILE A 36 18.35 -18.06 19.60
CA ILE A 36 18.26 -17.04 20.66
C ILE A 36 18.61 -15.70 20.02
N SER A 37 17.66 -15.18 19.23
CA SER A 37 17.71 -13.79 18.78
C SER A 37 17.59 -12.92 20.02
N THR A 38 18.67 -12.27 20.45
CA THR A 38 18.55 -11.13 21.37
C THR A 38 17.50 -10.19 20.81
N PRO A 39 16.48 -9.77 21.57
CA PRO A 39 15.48 -8.83 21.07
C PRO A 39 16.24 -7.61 20.55
N THR A 40 15.98 -7.24 19.29
CA THR A 40 16.51 -6.01 18.72
C THR A 40 16.10 -4.86 19.63
N GLN A 41 17.04 -4.34 20.41
CA GLN A 41 16.78 -3.16 21.23
C GLN A 41 16.58 -1.99 20.29
N PHE A 42 15.33 -1.59 20.11
CA PHE A 42 15.00 -0.37 19.42
C PHE A 42 15.46 0.81 20.28
N PRO A 43 16.09 1.84 19.69
CA PRO A 43 16.52 3.03 20.44
C PRO A 43 15.36 3.74 21.13
N SER A 44 14.16 3.65 20.55
CA SER A 44 12.92 4.23 21.07
C SER A 44 11.71 3.38 20.68
N PRO A 45 10.64 3.36 21.51
CA PRO A 45 9.36 2.81 21.10
C PRO A 45 8.71 3.72 20.05
N ILE A 46 7.88 3.13 19.17
CA ILE A 46 7.04 3.92 18.25
C ILE A 46 5.93 4.59 19.08
N GLN A 47 5.87 5.92 19.02
CA GLN A 47 4.87 6.72 19.72
C GLN A 47 3.83 7.24 18.73
N TYR A 48 2.55 7.11 19.05
CA TYR A 48 1.42 7.47 18.18
C TYR A 48 0.58 8.60 18.78
N GLY A 49 -0.33 9.16 17.96
CA GLY A 49 -1.20 10.28 18.34
C GLY A 49 -0.72 11.64 17.83
N ASN A 50 -1.49 12.68 18.14
CA ASN A 50 -1.37 14.01 17.52
C ASN A 50 -0.04 14.73 17.81
N SER A 51 0.65 14.37 18.89
CA SER A 51 1.95 14.95 19.26
C SER A 51 3.14 14.34 18.52
N TYR A 52 2.91 13.31 17.70
CA TYR A 52 3.94 12.58 16.96
C TYR A 52 3.65 12.62 15.46
N PRO A 53 4.66 12.35 14.59
CA PRO A 53 4.41 12.23 13.16
C PRO A 53 3.31 11.21 12.86
N PRO A 54 2.56 11.37 11.77
CA PRO A 54 1.49 10.44 11.45
C PRO A 54 2.01 9.06 11.09
N SER A 55 1.10 8.09 11.11
CA SER A 55 1.32 6.73 10.65
C SER A 55 0.34 6.38 9.54
N PHE A 56 0.83 5.71 8.50
CA PHE A 56 0.05 5.33 7.33
C PHE A 56 -0.13 3.82 7.26
N ALA A 57 -1.31 3.37 6.83
CA ALA A 57 -1.60 2.00 6.46
C ALA A 57 -1.66 1.91 4.93
N TYR A 58 -0.64 1.31 4.31
CA TYR A 58 -0.58 1.12 2.88
C TYR A 58 -1.20 -0.21 2.49
N TYR A 59 -2.17 -0.17 1.59
CA TYR A 59 -2.66 -1.32 0.86
C TYR A 59 -2.04 -1.32 -0.53
N ILE A 60 -1.10 -2.24 -0.76
CA ILE A 60 -0.32 -2.31 -2.00
C ILE A 60 -0.74 -3.55 -2.78
N THR A 61 -1.37 -3.34 -3.94
CA THR A 61 -1.93 -4.41 -4.78
C THR A 61 -1.09 -4.70 -6.01
N GLY A 62 -1.15 -5.95 -6.48
CA GLY A 62 -0.65 -6.35 -7.79
C GLY A 62 -1.26 -7.65 -8.27
N SER A 63 -0.91 -8.03 -9.48
CA SER A 63 -1.40 -9.25 -10.13
C SER A 63 -0.25 -10.23 -10.42
N GLY A 64 -0.52 -11.27 -11.21
CA GLY A 64 0.51 -12.22 -11.65
C GLY A 64 1.71 -11.52 -12.29
N GLY A 65 2.93 -11.84 -11.85
CA GLY A 65 4.18 -11.25 -12.35
C GLY A 65 4.60 -9.91 -11.74
N ASP A 66 3.81 -9.36 -10.80
CA ASP A 66 4.07 -8.05 -10.16
C ASP A 66 4.91 -8.12 -8.87
N THR A 67 5.33 -9.30 -8.40
CA THR A 67 6.09 -9.48 -7.14
C THR A 67 7.27 -8.51 -7.01
N ASP A 68 8.09 -8.35 -8.06
CA ASP A 68 9.23 -7.42 -8.04
C ASP A 68 8.82 -5.95 -7.94
N ARG A 69 7.67 -5.59 -8.54
CA ARG A 69 7.15 -4.22 -8.53
C ARG A 69 6.59 -3.90 -7.14
N LEU A 70 5.86 -4.83 -6.53
CA LEU A 70 5.37 -4.73 -5.15
C LEU A 70 6.52 -4.54 -4.18
N LEU A 71 7.57 -5.38 -4.29
CA LEU A 71 8.75 -5.26 -3.45
C LEU A 71 9.45 -3.92 -3.67
N ARG A 72 9.69 -3.51 -4.92
CA ARG A 72 10.33 -2.23 -5.23
C ARG A 72 9.56 -1.05 -4.63
N LEU A 73 8.24 -1.05 -4.77
CA LEU A 73 7.35 -0.03 -4.23
C LEU A 73 7.37 -0.05 -2.69
N LEU A 74 7.26 -1.22 -2.05
CA LEU A 74 7.37 -1.37 -0.61
C LEU A 74 8.67 -0.75 -0.10
N PHE A 75 9.82 -1.08 -0.70
CA PHE A 75 11.10 -0.45 -0.32
C PHE A 75 11.08 1.07 -0.48
N ALA A 76 10.42 1.60 -1.52
CA ALA A 76 10.32 3.03 -1.77
C ALA A 76 9.51 3.78 -0.71
N VAL A 77 8.42 3.18 -0.21
CA VAL A 77 7.49 3.81 0.75
C VAL A 77 7.70 3.36 2.20
N TYR A 78 8.68 2.48 2.47
CA TYR A 78 8.86 1.87 3.79
C TYR A 78 9.29 2.88 4.86
N HIS A 79 8.60 2.85 6.00
CA HIS A 79 8.96 3.51 7.24
C HIS A 79 8.51 2.65 8.44
N PRO A 80 9.30 2.53 9.52
CA PRO A 80 8.96 1.69 10.67
C PRO A 80 7.63 2.01 11.37
N ARG A 81 7.18 3.28 11.28
CA ARG A 81 5.92 3.73 11.90
C ARG A 81 4.68 3.17 11.21
N ASN A 82 4.78 2.94 9.91
CA ASN A 82 3.65 2.64 9.03
C ASN A 82 3.31 1.14 9.06
N SER A 83 2.16 0.78 8.52
CA SER A 83 1.75 -0.61 8.29
C SER A 83 1.57 -0.88 6.81
N TYR A 84 1.95 -2.07 6.36
CA TYR A 84 1.90 -2.44 4.95
C TYR A 84 1.16 -3.76 4.78
N LEU A 85 0.10 -3.76 3.99
CA LEU A 85 -0.59 -4.97 3.56
C LEU A 85 -0.37 -5.15 2.06
N LEU A 86 0.43 -6.14 1.69
CA LEU A 86 0.65 -6.53 0.31
C LEU A 86 -0.40 -7.54 -0.11
N HIS A 87 -0.97 -7.36 -1.31
CA HIS A 87 -1.95 -8.27 -1.87
C HIS A 87 -1.65 -8.55 -3.33
N LEU A 88 -1.35 -9.82 -3.62
CA LEU A 88 -1.35 -10.36 -4.96
C LEU A 88 -2.70 -11.04 -5.19
N ASP A 89 -3.43 -10.58 -6.20
CA ASP A 89 -4.74 -11.13 -6.56
C ASP A 89 -4.66 -12.60 -7.00
N ALA A 90 -5.82 -13.19 -7.30
CA ALA A 90 -5.93 -14.59 -7.66
C ALA A 90 -5.34 -14.95 -9.04
N ASP A 91 -4.90 -13.98 -9.84
CA ASP A 91 -4.18 -14.23 -11.10
C ASP A 91 -2.70 -14.52 -10.84
N ALA A 92 -2.16 -14.11 -9.68
CA ALA A 92 -0.87 -14.60 -9.20
C ALA A 92 -0.98 -16.05 -8.73
N SER A 93 0.10 -16.80 -8.90
CA SER A 93 0.23 -18.18 -8.42
C SER A 93 0.40 -18.24 -6.89
N ASP A 94 0.07 -19.39 -6.29
CA ASP A 94 0.36 -19.63 -4.87
C ASP A 94 1.86 -19.56 -4.57
N GLU A 95 2.69 -20.00 -5.51
CA GLU A 95 4.15 -19.91 -5.42
C GLU A 95 4.60 -18.45 -5.33
N GLU A 96 4.08 -17.55 -6.20
CA GLU A 96 4.43 -16.12 -6.13
C GLU A 96 4.05 -15.50 -4.78
N ARG A 97 2.87 -15.83 -4.24
CA ARG A 97 2.43 -15.36 -2.92
C ARG A 97 3.33 -15.88 -1.80
N ILE A 98 3.68 -17.16 -1.82
CA ILE A 98 4.59 -17.77 -0.84
C ILE A 98 5.98 -17.13 -0.94
N GLN A 99 6.51 -16.95 -2.15
CA GLN A 99 7.82 -16.33 -2.36
C GLN A 99 7.84 -14.87 -1.91
N LEU A 100 6.77 -14.12 -2.12
CA LEU A 100 6.63 -12.76 -1.61
C LEU A 100 6.74 -12.74 -0.08
N ALA A 101 5.99 -13.60 0.62
CA ALA A 101 6.04 -13.71 2.07
C ALA A 101 7.42 -14.13 2.59
N LEU A 102 8.05 -15.14 1.97
CA LEU A 102 9.40 -15.58 2.31
C LEU A 102 10.45 -14.50 2.08
N THR A 103 10.29 -13.68 1.04
CA THR A 103 11.20 -12.57 0.74
C THR A 103 11.12 -11.49 1.81
N ILE A 104 9.91 -11.13 2.25
CA ILE A 104 9.72 -10.14 3.33
C ILE A 104 10.42 -10.57 4.62
N LEU A 105 10.29 -11.85 5.00
CA LEU A 105 10.92 -12.40 6.20
C LEU A 105 12.45 -12.39 6.15
N LYS A 106 13.06 -12.31 4.96
CA LYS A 106 14.51 -12.23 4.77
C LYS A 106 15.06 -10.81 4.91
N VAL A 107 14.22 -9.78 4.82
CA VAL A 107 14.66 -8.39 4.94
C VAL A 107 14.76 -8.01 6.42
N PRO A 108 15.97 -7.69 6.95
CA PRO A 108 16.16 -7.49 8.39
C PRO A 108 15.25 -6.41 9.00
N VAL A 109 15.03 -5.31 8.29
CA VAL A 109 14.21 -4.22 8.80
C VAL A 109 12.72 -4.58 8.87
N PHE A 110 12.19 -5.26 7.86
CA PHE A 110 10.79 -5.73 7.86
C PHE A 110 10.56 -6.77 8.96
N LYS A 111 11.51 -7.71 9.11
CA LYS A 111 11.45 -8.73 10.16
C LYS A 111 11.50 -8.13 11.56
N SER A 112 12.32 -7.10 11.75
CA SER A 112 12.53 -6.53 13.09
C SER A 112 11.34 -5.67 13.53
N PHE A 113 10.84 -4.80 12.67
CA PHE A 113 9.68 -3.95 13.01
C PHE A 113 8.33 -4.68 12.88
N GLY A 114 8.26 -5.77 12.12
CA GLY A 114 7.07 -6.64 12.07
C GLY A 114 5.82 -5.98 11.51
N ASN A 115 5.97 -4.95 10.69
CA ASN A 115 4.90 -4.06 10.20
C ASN A 115 4.56 -4.27 8.72
N VAL A 116 5.02 -5.37 8.11
CA VAL A 116 4.74 -5.75 6.72
C VAL A 116 4.03 -7.10 6.70
N TYR A 117 2.86 -7.14 6.07
CA TYR A 117 1.98 -8.30 5.97
C TYR A 117 1.69 -8.66 4.52
N VAL A 118 1.44 -9.95 4.26
CA VAL A 118 0.98 -10.45 2.95
C VAL A 118 -0.41 -11.06 3.15
N LEU A 119 -1.37 -10.65 2.34
CA LEU A 119 -2.71 -11.21 2.36
C LEU A 119 -2.65 -12.66 1.86
N GLY A 120 -2.92 -13.62 2.75
CA GLY A 120 -2.77 -15.05 2.43
C GLY A 120 -3.87 -15.60 1.52
N LYS A 121 -5.09 -15.11 1.66
CA LYS A 121 -6.22 -15.50 0.80
C LYS A 121 -6.38 -14.44 -0.29
N PRO A 122 -6.13 -14.77 -1.57
CA PRO A 122 -6.25 -13.81 -2.65
C PRO A 122 -7.71 -13.52 -2.98
N ASP A 123 -7.99 -12.29 -3.37
CA ASP A 123 -9.28 -11.93 -3.98
C ASP A 123 -9.22 -12.07 -5.50
N ARG A 124 -10.34 -12.43 -6.13
CA ARG A 124 -10.48 -12.41 -7.59
C ARG A 124 -10.99 -11.06 -8.02
N LEU A 125 -10.19 -10.34 -8.80
CA LEU A 125 -10.49 -8.98 -9.21
C LEU A 125 -10.99 -8.97 -10.65
N VAL A 126 -12.11 -8.29 -10.86
CA VAL A 126 -12.65 -8.00 -12.19
C VAL A 126 -12.61 -6.51 -12.37
N TYR A 127 -11.86 -6.03 -13.37
CA TYR A 127 -11.54 -4.61 -13.56
C TYR A 127 -12.75 -3.66 -13.41
N MET A 128 -13.87 -3.96 -14.07
CA MET A 128 -15.09 -3.14 -14.02
C MET A 128 -16.06 -3.51 -12.88
N GLY A 129 -15.74 -4.53 -12.10
CA GLY A 129 -16.64 -5.17 -11.13
C GLY A 129 -16.48 -4.68 -9.69
N SER A 130 -17.41 -5.13 -8.84
CA SER A 130 -17.47 -4.84 -7.40
C SER A 130 -16.47 -5.58 -6.54
N SER A 131 -15.80 -6.59 -7.09
CA SER A 131 -14.70 -7.31 -6.45
C SER A 131 -13.54 -6.39 -6.02
N ASN A 132 -13.23 -5.33 -6.77
CA ASN A 132 -12.17 -4.39 -6.38
C ASN A 132 -12.50 -3.63 -5.08
N ILE A 133 -13.73 -3.13 -4.98
CA ILE A 133 -14.15 -2.41 -3.75
C ILE A 133 -14.29 -3.39 -2.58
N ALA A 134 -14.77 -4.61 -2.83
CA ALA A 134 -14.81 -5.66 -1.81
C ALA A 134 -13.41 -6.00 -1.27
N ALA A 135 -12.41 -6.17 -2.15
CA ALA A 135 -11.02 -6.42 -1.76
C ALA A 135 -10.42 -5.24 -0.98
N THR A 136 -10.72 -4.00 -1.39
CA THR A 136 -10.26 -2.80 -0.68
C THR A 136 -10.86 -2.69 0.73
N LEU A 137 -12.17 -2.96 0.88
CA LEU A 137 -12.84 -2.98 2.19
C LEU A 137 -12.32 -4.14 3.06
N HIS A 138 -12.05 -5.31 2.48
CA HIS A 138 -11.43 -6.43 3.17
C HIS A 138 -10.03 -6.07 3.70
N ALA A 139 -9.19 -5.45 2.87
CA ALA A 139 -7.87 -4.97 3.27
C ALA A 139 -7.94 -3.93 4.39
N ALA A 140 -8.85 -2.96 4.30
CA ALA A 140 -9.10 -1.98 5.34
C ALA A 140 -9.53 -2.64 6.65
N ALA A 141 -10.46 -3.60 6.61
CA ALA A 141 -10.90 -4.34 7.80
C ALA A 141 -9.76 -5.14 8.45
N VAL A 142 -8.89 -5.76 7.64
CA VAL A 142 -7.69 -6.46 8.14
C VAL A 142 -6.76 -5.46 8.84
N LEU A 143 -6.46 -4.32 8.21
CA LEU A 143 -5.57 -3.29 8.77
C LEU A 143 -6.13 -2.64 10.04
N LEU A 144 -7.45 -2.41 10.12
CA LEU A 144 -8.12 -1.95 11.33
C LEU A 144 -7.99 -2.95 12.48
N LYS A 145 -8.01 -4.25 12.18
CA LYS A 145 -7.92 -5.34 13.15
C LYS A 145 -6.49 -5.59 13.65
N ILE A 146 -5.49 -5.56 12.77
CA ILE A 146 -4.11 -5.90 13.13
C ILE A 146 -3.32 -4.73 13.73
N ASN A 147 -3.68 -3.49 13.40
CA ASN A 147 -3.03 -2.31 13.94
C ASN A 147 -4.05 -1.18 14.19
N THR A 148 -4.09 -0.69 15.44
CA THR A 148 -5.05 0.34 15.86
C THR A 148 -4.49 1.77 15.79
N ALA A 149 -3.23 1.95 15.41
CA ALA A 149 -2.50 3.20 15.67
C ALA A 149 -2.18 4.06 14.44
N TRP A 150 -2.58 3.63 13.24
CA TRP A 150 -2.41 4.40 12.00
C TRP A 150 -3.53 5.43 11.80
N ASP A 151 -3.23 6.51 11.09
CA ASP A 151 -4.10 7.68 10.91
C ASP A 151 -4.81 7.68 9.54
N TRP A 152 -4.07 7.29 8.49
CA TRP A 152 -4.59 7.25 7.12
C TRP A 152 -4.32 5.91 6.45
N PHE A 153 -5.28 5.47 5.64
CA PHE A 153 -5.20 4.34 4.74
C PHE A 153 -4.95 4.84 3.31
N ILE A 154 -3.90 4.33 2.67
CA ILE A 154 -3.50 4.72 1.30
C ILE A 154 -3.56 3.49 0.40
N THR A 155 -4.34 3.56 -0.68
CA THR A 155 -4.34 2.53 -1.72
C THR A 155 -3.22 2.79 -2.71
N LEU A 156 -2.47 1.77 -3.12
CA LEU A 156 -1.45 1.82 -4.17
C LEU A 156 -1.50 0.52 -4.98
N SER A 157 -1.17 0.58 -6.26
CA SER A 157 -0.93 -0.59 -7.10
C SER A 157 0.54 -0.77 -7.44
N SER A 158 0.88 -1.90 -8.05
CA SER A 158 2.19 -2.19 -8.65
C SER A 158 2.63 -1.16 -9.71
N ALA A 159 1.69 -0.33 -10.19
CA ALA A 159 1.90 0.71 -11.20
C ALA A 159 2.04 2.13 -10.64
N ASP A 160 1.85 2.32 -9.33
CA ASP A 160 2.10 3.58 -8.63
C ASP A 160 3.56 3.70 -8.18
N TYR A 161 4.05 4.93 -8.02
CA TYR A 161 5.36 5.18 -7.41
C TYR A 161 5.39 6.52 -6.64
N PRO A 162 6.08 6.61 -5.48
CA PRO A 162 6.13 7.83 -4.70
C PRO A 162 7.03 8.90 -5.36
N LEU A 163 6.60 10.16 -5.25
CA LEU A 163 7.39 11.35 -5.60
C LEU A 163 7.94 12.07 -4.35
N LEU A 164 7.74 11.47 -3.18
CA LEU A 164 8.15 11.96 -1.87
C LEU A 164 8.90 10.87 -1.12
N THR A 165 9.86 11.25 -0.28
CA THR A 165 10.40 10.31 0.72
C THR A 165 9.35 10.02 1.80
N PRO A 166 9.47 8.90 2.54
CA PRO A 166 8.58 8.63 3.67
C PRO A 166 8.59 9.74 4.74
N ASP A 167 9.74 10.40 4.96
CA ASP A 167 9.86 11.53 5.87
C ASP A 167 9.19 12.80 5.32
N ASP A 168 9.22 13.04 3.99
CA ASP A 168 8.54 14.18 3.36
C ASP A 168 7.02 14.11 3.58
N ILE A 169 6.40 12.96 3.27
CA ILE A 169 4.96 12.77 3.42
C ILE A 169 4.56 12.86 4.90
N ALA A 170 5.32 12.21 5.81
CA ALA A 170 5.05 12.30 7.24
C ALA A 170 5.18 13.74 7.78
N HIS A 171 6.17 14.49 7.31
CA HIS A 171 6.37 15.88 7.69
C HIS A 171 5.18 16.75 7.29
N VAL A 172 4.72 16.69 6.04
CA VAL A 172 3.61 17.53 5.57
C VAL A 172 2.28 17.11 6.19
N PHE A 173 2.00 15.81 6.31
CA PHE A 173 0.79 15.34 6.98
C PHE A 173 0.77 15.61 8.48
N SER A 174 1.90 15.95 9.12
CA SER A 174 1.92 16.38 10.52
C SER A 174 1.15 17.68 10.75
N SER A 175 0.97 18.52 9.73
CA SER A 175 0.13 19.73 9.78
C SER A 175 -1.27 19.55 9.21
N VAL A 176 -1.62 18.34 8.76
CA VAL A 176 -2.94 18.03 8.19
C VAL A 176 -3.84 17.43 9.27
N ARG A 177 -5.11 17.84 9.30
CA ARG A 177 -6.09 17.23 10.21
C ARG A 177 -6.31 15.76 9.86
N ARG A 178 -6.22 14.88 10.87
CA ARG A 178 -6.25 13.41 10.71
C ARG A 178 -7.59 12.82 10.32
N ASP A 179 -8.66 13.61 10.36
CA ASP A 179 -10.01 13.21 9.96
C ASP A 179 -10.31 13.46 8.49
N LEU A 180 -9.44 14.19 7.77
CA LEU A 180 -9.63 14.48 6.35
C LEU A 180 -9.39 13.26 5.47
N ASN A 181 -10.24 13.14 4.46
CA ASN A 181 -10.16 12.17 3.38
C ASN A 181 -9.74 12.88 2.08
N PHE A 182 -8.79 12.30 1.34
CA PHE A 182 -8.41 12.77 0.01
C PHE A 182 -9.00 11.83 -1.02
N ILE A 183 -10.09 12.28 -1.64
CA ILE A 183 -10.90 11.56 -2.61
C ILE A 183 -11.16 12.53 -3.75
N ASP A 184 -10.55 12.33 -4.92
CA ASP A 184 -10.93 13.07 -6.13
C ASP A 184 -12.36 12.69 -6.52
N HIS A 185 -13.29 13.63 -6.58
CA HIS A 185 -14.71 13.38 -6.79
C HIS A 185 -15.40 14.47 -7.61
N THR A 186 -16.42 14.06 -8.37
CA THR A 186 -17.38 14.92 -9.04
C THR A 186 -18.76 14.28 -9.06
N SER A 187 -19.79 15.11 -9.05
CA SER A 187 -21.18 14.71 -9.28
C SER A 187 -21.69 15.14 -10.67
N ASP A 188 -20.84 15.80 -11.47
CA ASP A 188 -21.10 16.02 -12.89
C ASP A 188 -20.78 14.73 -13.67
N LEU A 189 -21.82 13.93 -13.88
CA LEU A 189 -21.70 12.61 -14.48
C LEU A 189 -21.55 12.67 -16.00
N GLY A 190 -22.15 13.67 -16.66
CA GLY A 190 -22.22 13.75 -18.12
C GLY A 190 -22.59 12.41 -18.78
N TRP A 191 -21.77 11.96 -19.73
CA TRP A 191 -21.97 10.68 -20.42
C TRP A 191 -21.86 9.45 -19.48
N LYS A 192 -21.18 9.57 -18.34
CA LYS A 192 -21.01 8.46 -17.37
C LYS A 192 -22.33 8.06 -16.74
N GLU A 193 -23.32 8.95 -16.67
CA GLU A 193 -24.65 8.61 -16.15
C GLU A 193 -25.26 7.44 -16.92
N TYR A 194 -25.35 7.58 -18.25
CA TYR A 194 -25.92 6.56 -19.13
C TYR A 194 -25.03 5.31 -19.29
N GLN A 195 -23.71 5.48 -19.21
CA GLN A 195 -22.74 4.40 -19.48
C GLN A 195 -22.27 3.65 -18.24
N ARG A 196 -22.36 4.22 -17.04
CA ARG A 196 -21.80 3.64 -15.80
C ARG A 196 -22.80 3.55 -14.64
N VAL A 197 -23.76 4.48 -14.54
CA VAL A 197 -24.71 4.53 -13.41
C VAL A 197 -25.99 3.75 -13.70
N GLN A 198 -26.61 4.01 -14.85
CA GLN A 198 -27.86 3.39 -15.26
C GLN A 198 -27.75 1.90 -15.65
N PRO A 199 -26.63 1.42 -16.24
CA PRO A 199 -26.45 -0.01 -16.48
C PRO A 199 -26.40 -0.81 -15.17
N ILE A 200 -27.06 -1.96 -15.16
CA ILE A 200 -26.98 -2.93 -14.06
C ILE A 200 -26.00 -4.02 -14.49
N VAL A 201 -24.98 -4.24 -13.67
CA VAL A 201 -23.95 -5.25 -13.96
C VAL A 201 -23.83 -6.26 -12.83
N VAL A 202 -23.38 -7.46 -13.18
CA VAL A 202 -23.09 -8.51 -12.22
C VAL A 202 -21.62 -8.88 -12.36
N ASP A 203 -20.89 -8.75 -11.26
CA ASP A 203 -19.49 -9.15 -11.19
C ASP A 203 -19.39 -10.65 -10.90
N PRO A 204 -18.88 -11.50 -11.81
CA PRO A 204 -18.64 -12.90 -11.49
C PRO A 204 -17.53 -13.11 -10.47
N GLY A 205 -16.59 -12.17 -10.28
CA GLY A 205 -15.44 -12.32 -9.37
C GLY A 205 -15.85 -12.60 -7.92
N ILE A 206 -17.05 -12.18 -7.52
CA ILE A 206 -17.59 -12.39 -6.18
C ILE A 206 -18.22 -13.78 -5.95
N TYR A 207 -18.61 -14.54 -7.00
CA TYR A 207 -19.27 -15.86 -6.82
C TYR A 207 -18.88 -16.95 -7.85
N LEU A 208 -18.11 -16.63 -8.91
CA LEU A 208 -17.68 -17.55 -9.97
C LEU A 208 -16.18 -17.43 -10.23
N ALA A 209 -15.42 -18.42 -9.74
CA ALA A 209 -13.96 -18.42 -9.72
C ALA A 209 -13.24 -18.37 -11.09
N ARG A 210 -13.92 -18.43 -12.24
CA ARG A 210 -13.27 -18.59 -13.57
C ARG A 210 -13.70 -17.58 -14.63
N ARG A 211 -14.40 -16.51 -14.28
CA ARG A 211 -14.80 -15.47 -15.24
C ARG A 211 -14.32 -14.11 -14.78
N SER A 212 -13.71 -13.37 -15.71
CA SER A 212 -13.07 -12.08 -15.46
C SER A 212 -13.78 -10.91 -16.15
N GLN A 213 -14.97 -11.13 -16.70
CA GLN A 213 -15.77 -10.12 -17.40
C GLN A 213 -17.12 -9.96 -16.73
N ILE A 214 -17.53 -8.72 -16.47
CA ILE A 214 -18.84 -8.41 -15.91
C ILE A 214 -19.96 -8.79 -16.88
N PHE A 215 -21.12 -9.17 -16.34
CA PHE A 215 -22.34 -9.35 -17.13
C PHE A 215 -23.18 -8.09 -17.10
N TYR A 216 -23.77 -7.76 -18.23
CA TYR A 216 -24.74 -6.68 -18.33
C TYR A 216 -26.14 -7.26 -18.28
N ALA A 217 -27.00 -6.69 -17.44
CA ALA A 217 -28.43 -6.95 -17.52
C ALA A 217 -29.01 -6.30 -18.79
N SER A 218 -30.10 -6.88 -19.31
CA SER A 218 -30.82 -6.31 -20.45
C SER A 218 -31.50 -4.99 -20.09
N GLU A 219 -32.02 -4.89 -18.87
CA GLU A 219 -32.69 -3.70 -18.35
C GLU A 219 -31.72 -2.76 -17.64
N LYS A 220 -32.05 -1.46 -17.67
CA LYS A 220 -31.33 -0.41 -16.94
C LYS A 220 -32.15 0.06 -15.75
N ARG A 221 -31.49 0.75 -14.81
CA ARG A 221 -32.13 1.46 -13.70
C ARG A 221 -32.02 2.97 -13.89
N PRO A 222 -32.96 3.77 -13.34
CA PRO A 222 -32.75 5.21 -13.23
C PRO A 222 -31.59 5.54 -12.30
N THR A 223 -31.01 6.73 -12.49
CA THR A 223 -30.08 7.33 -11.54
C THR A 223 -30.77 7.50 -10.18
N PRO A 224 -30.11 7.17 -9.07
CA PRO A 224 -30.75 7.17 -7.75
C PRO A 224 -31.12 8.60 -7.32
N GLU A 225 -32.34 8.77 -6.81
CA GLU A 225 -32.81 10.04 -6.23
C GLU A 225 -32.56 10.09 -4.70
N ALA A 226 -32.45 8.93 -4.05
CA ALA A 226 -32.28 8.83 -2.60
C ALA A 226 -30.90 9.29 -2.10
N PHE A 227 -29.91 9.36 -2.99
CA PHE A 227 -28.57 9.87 -2.70
C PHE A 227 -27.96 10.44 -3.97
N LYS A 228 -27.01 11.36 -3.83
CA LYS A 228 -26.29 11.92 -4.97
C LYS A 228 -25.14 11.01 -5.37
N PHE A 229 -25.09 10.59 -6.63
CA PHE A 229 -24.00 9.75 -7.13
C PHE A 229 -22.74 10.61 -7.35
N PHE A 230 -21.62 10.19 -6.76
CA PHE A 230 -20.30 10.77 -7.02
C PHE A 230 -19.38 9.74 -7.66
N THR A 231 -18.55 10.20 -8.58
CA THR A 231 -17.49 9.41 -9.24
C THR A 231 -16.17 10.16 -9.23
N GLY A 232 -15.05 9.47 -9.38
CA GLY A 232 -13.73 10.09 -9.50
C GLY A 232 -12.60 9.08 -9.57
N SER A 233 -11.46 9.42 -8.99
CA SER A 233 -10.28 8.53 -8.98
C SER A 233 -10.52 7.28 -8.11
N PRO A 234 -10.15 6.07 -8.57
CA PRO A 234 -10.23 4.87 -7.73
C PRO A 234 -9.16 4.85 -6.63
N TRP A 235 -8.24 5.82 -6.63
CA TRP A 235 -7.16 5.91 -5.66
C TRP A 235 -7.48 6.93 -4.59
N VAL A 236 -7.31 6.53 -3.33
CA VAL A 236 -7.81 7.30 -2.19
C VAL A 236 -6.80 7.31 -1.05
N THR A 237 -6.82 8.38 -0.26
CA THR A 237 -6.22 8.43 1.07
C THR A 237 -7.32 8.70 2.08
N LEU A 238 -7.71 7.69 2.85
CA LEU A 238 -8.88 7.72 3.73
C LEU A 238 -8.45 7.82 5.18
N SER A 239 -9.12 8.67 5.96
CA SER A 239 -8.91 8.72 7.41
C SER A 239 -9.38 7.41 8.06
N ARG A 240 -8.74 7.06 9.17
CA ARG A 240 -9.14 5.88 9.94
C ARG A 240 -10.61 5.93 10.37
N SER A 241 -11.07 7.09 10.86
CA SER A 241 -12.46 7.27 11.32
C SER A 241 -13.48 7.02 10.20
N PHE A 242 -13.20 7.47 8.98
CA PHE A 242 -14.06 7.22 7.83
C PHE A 242 -14.11 5.74 7.43
N LEU A 243 -12.98 5.03 7.53
CA LEU A 243 -12.97 3.58 7.30
C LEU A 243 -13.68 2.81 8.41
N GLU A 244 -13.54 3.22 9.67
CA GLU A 244 -14.30 2.65 10.78
C GLU A 244 -15.81 2.82 10.56
N TYR A 245 -16.24 3.98 10.03
CA TYR A 245 -17.61 4.23 9.61
C TYR A 245 -18.06 3.28 8.49
N CYS A 246 -17.26 3.15 7.43
CA CYS A 246 -17.58 2.29 6.29
C CYS A 246 -17.65 0.80 6.67
N ILE A 247 -16.81 0.34 7.59
CA ILE A 247 -16.70 -1.08 7.98
C ILE A 247 -17.68 -1.42 9.11
N SER A 248 -17.77 -0.58 10.15
CA SER A 248 -18.64 -0.84 11.29
C SER A 248 -20.09 -0.48 11.00
N GLY A 249 -20.32 0.54 10.16
CA GLY A 249 -21.66 0.99 9.72
C GLY A 249 -22.58 1.35 10.89
N TRP A 250 -22.18 2.28 11.76
CA TRP A 250 -23.11 2.74 12.80
C TRP A 250 -24.30 3.53 12.22
N ASP A 251 -24.18 4.01 10.99
CA ASP A 251 -25.28 4.43 10.12
C ASP A 251 -25.49 3.41 8.99
N ASP A 252 -26.70 3.34 8.43
CA ASP A 252 -27.03 2.40 7.35
C ASP A 252 -26.53 2.83 5.97
N LEU A 253 -26.20 4.11 5.76
CA LEU A 253 -25.78 4.64 4.47
C LEU A 253 -24.63 3.85 3.81
N PRO A 254 -23.49 3.53 4.48
CA PRO A 254 -22.43 2.74 3.86
C PRO A 254 -22.91 1.37 3.38
N ARG A 255 -23.77 0.71 4.16
CA ARG A 255 -24.31 -0.62 3.79
C ARG A 255 -25.26 -0.53 2.60
N MET A 256 -26.18 0.44 2.62
CA MET A 256 -27.12 0.66 1.51
C MET A 256 -26.38 0.99 0.22
N LEU A 257 -25.38 1.89 0.29
CA LEU A 257 -24.57 2.23 -0.88
C LEU A 257 -23.75 1.03 -1.35
N LEU A 258 -23.19 0.22 -0.45
CA LEU A 258 -22.45 -0.98 -0.83
C LEU A 258 -23.34 -1.97 -1.61
N MET A 259 -24.58 -2.16 -1.17
CA MET A 259 -25.56 -2.97 -1.90
C MET A 259 -25.84 -2.40 -3.29
N TYR A 260 -26.03 -1.08 -3.41
CA TYR A 260 -26.24 -0.42 -4.70
C TYR A 260 -25.05 -0.57 -5.66
N PHE A 261 -23.83 -0.36 -5.14
CA PHE A 261 -22.58 -0.39 -5.89
C PHE A 261 -22.10 -1.80 -6.23
N THR A 262 -22.68 -2.84 -5.60
CA THR A 262 -22.43 -4.23 -5.98
C THR A 262 -22.81 -4.50 -7.44
N ASN A 263 -23.82 -3.78 -7.97
CA ASN A 263 -24.29 -3.89 -9.35
C ASN A 263 -24.05 -2.64 -10.22
N ALA A 264 -23.08 -1.81 -9.85
CA ALA A 264 -22.63 -0.66 -10.65
C ALA A 264 -21.33 -0.97 -11.39
N ILE A 265 -21.06 -0.25 -12.49
CA ILE A 265 -19.78 -0.32 -13.20
C ILE A 265 -18.74 0.51 -12.46
N LEU A 266 -17.52 -0.01 -12.33
CA LEU A 266 -16.38 0.65 -11.67
C LEU A 266 -16.73 1.23 -10.28
N PRO A 267 -17.31 0.42 -9.37
CA PRO A 267 -17.75 0.93 -8.07
C PRO A 267 -16.60 1.42 -7.18
N GLN A 268 -15.37 0.98 -7.43
CA GLN A 268 -14.16 1.54 -6.80
C GLN A 268 -14.00 3.05 -7.06
N GLU A 269 -14.49 3.55 -8.19
CA GLU A 269 -14.47 4.98 -8.56
C GLU A 269 -15.67 5.73 -7.98
N SER A 270 -16.55 5.12 -7.20
CA SER A 270 -17.84 5.74 -6.83
C SER A 270 -18.31 5.48 -5.38
N TYR A 271 -17.93 4.34 -4.78
CA TYR A 271 -18.40 3.96 -3.45
C TYR A 271 -17.94 4.95 -2.37
N PHE A 272 -16.62 5.08 -2.15
CA PHE A 272 -16.10 5.98 -1.11
C PHE A 272 -16.51 7.43 -1.36
N HIS A 273 -16.49 7.86 -2.62
CA HIS A 273 -16.96 9.16 -3.09
C HIS A 273 -18.40 9.44 -2.62
N SER A 274 -19.32 8.54 -2.94
CA SER A 274 -20.74 8.70 -2.61
C SER A 274 -21.00 8.55 -1.11
N VAL A 275 -20.32 7.63 -0.41
CA VAL A 275 -20.46 7.49 1.06
C VAL A 275 -19.97 8.74 1.78
N SER A 276 -18.80 9.25 1.40
CA SER A 276 -18.20 10.43 2.03
C SER A 276 -19.07 11.67 1.80
N CYS A 277 -19.54 11.88 0.57
CA CYS A 277 -20.31 13.06 0.21
C CYS A 277 -21.77 13.06 0.64
N ASN A 278 -22.39 11.89 0.83
CA ASN A 278 -23.76 11.81 1.34
C ASN A 278 -23.82 11.61 2.87
N SER A 279 -22.67 11.46 3.55
CA SER A 279 -22.64 11.38 5.01
C SER A 279 -22.56 12.78 5.64
N PRO A 280 -23.49 13.16 6.54
CA PRO A 280 -23.41 14.42 7.27
C PRO A 280 -22.14 14.60 8.10
N GLU A 281 -21.52 13.51 8.54
CA GLU A 281 -20.30 13.52 9.35
C GLU A 281 -19.04 13.75 8.49
N PHE A 282 -19.01 13.21 7.27
CA PHE A 282 -17.80 13.15 6.44
C PHE A 282 -17.81 14.05 5.19
N ASN A 283 -18.95 14.61 4.81
CA ASN A 283 -19.05 15.46 3.60
C ASN A 283 -18.09 16.66 3.65
N THR A 284 -17.99 17.32 4.81
CA THR A 284 -17.08 18.45 5.04
C THR A 284 -15.63 18.01 5.20
N MET A 285 -15.34 16.72 5.39
CA MET A 285 -13.98 16.17 5.54
C MET A 285 -13.38 15.67 4.22
N SER A 286 -14.11 15.79 3.11
CA SER A 286 -13.72 15.23 1.80
C SER A 286 -12.94 16.25 0.96
N VAL A 287 -11.61 16.18 0.97
CA VAL A 287 -10.74 17.00 0.10
C VAL A 287 -10.73 16.43 -1.32
N ASN A 288 -11.06 17.26 -2.31
CA ASN A 288 -11.17 16.86 -3.71
C ASN A 288 -9.79 16.73 -4.38
N SER A 289 -9.08 15.64 -4.08
CA SER A 289 -7.79 15.29 -4.68
C SER A 289 -7.45 13.84 -4.35
N ASP A 290 -6.78 13.13 -5.26
CA ASP A 290 -6.21 11.80 -5.00
C ASP A 290 -4.70 11.84 -4.71
N LEU A 291 -4.13 13.05 -4.62
CA LEU A 291 -2.72 13.36 -4.39
C LEU A 291 -1.75 12.75 -5.42
N ARG A 292 -2.25 12.44 -6.63
CA ARG A 292 -1.46 11.82 -7.70
C ARG A 292 -1.21 12.73 -8.87
N TYR A 293 -0.04 12.55 -9.47
CA TYR A 293 0.23 12.99 -10.82
C TYR A 293 -0.19 11.90 -11.81
N ILE A 294 -1.14 12.24 -12.69
CA ILE A 294 -1.68 11.36 -13.72
C ILE A 294 -1.77 12.15 -15.02
N VAL A 295 -1.25 11.59 -16.11
CA VAL A 295 -1.40 12.16 -17.46
C VAL A 295 -2.41 11.32 -18.22
N TRP A 296 -3.42 11.97 -18.80
CA TRP A 296 -4.42 11.35 -19.64
C TRP A 296 -4.17 11.71 -21.10
N ASP A 297 -4.28 10.73 -22.00
CA ASP A 297 -4.29 10.98 -23.43
C ASP A 297 -5.54 11.81 -23.82
N ASN A 298 -5.50 12.47 -24.98
CA ASN A 298 -6.65 13.19 -25.52
C ASN A 298 -7.05 12.61 -26.90
N PRO A 299 -8.21 11.94 -27.03
CA PRO A 299 -9.22 11.70 -25.98
C PRO A 299 -8.73 10.68 -24.92
N PRO A 300 -9.27 10.72 -23.69
CA PRO A 300 -8.86 9.81 -22.63
C PRO A 300 -9.25 8.37 -22.96
N THR A 301 -8.34 7.44 -22.67
CA THR A 301 -8.62 6.00 -22.73
C THR A 301 -9.04 5.47 -21.35
N MET A 302 -9.27 4.16 -21.21
CA MET A 302 -9.65 3.55 -19.93
C MET A 302 -8.56 3.63 -18.87
N GLU A 303 -7.29 3.65 -19.30
CA GLU A 303 -6.14 3.75 -18.41
C GLU A 303 -5.31 4.99 -18.77
N PRO A 304 -4.63 5.61 -17.79
CA PRO A 304 -3.82 6.79 -18.06
C PRO A 304 -2.53 6.43 -18.81
N HIS A 305 -1.87 7.45 -19.33
CA HIS A 305 -0.59 7.36 -20.02
C HIS A 305 0.47 6.68 -19.14
N PHE A 306 1.33 5.87 -19.76
CA PHE A 306 2.50 5.30 -19.09
C PHE A 306 3.61 6.35 -18.99
N LEU A 307 3.79 6.88 -17.79
CA LEU A 307 4.81 7.88 -17.48
C LEU A 307 6.21 7.31 -17.71
N ASN A 308 7.05 8.11 -18.33
CA ASN A 308 8.43 7.77 -18.65
C ASN A 308 9.39 8.96 -18.36
N VAL A 309 10.63 8.88 -18.84
CA VAL A 309 11.66 9.89 -18.59
C VAL A 309 11.26 11.28 -19.11
N THR A 310 10.47 11.39 -20.17
CA THR A 310 10.02 12.68 -20.72
C THR A 310 9.11 13.44 -19.77
N ASP A 311 8.38 12.74 -18.91
CA ASP A 311 7.41 13.34 -17.99
C ASP A 311 8.04 13.76 -16.66
N TYR A 312 9.32 13.42 -16.43
CA TYR A 312 10.00 13.55 -15.15
C TYR A 312 9.95 14.95 -14.55
N ASP A 313 10.21 15.98 -15.37
CA ASP A 313 10.24 17.35 -14.87
C ASP A 313 8.83 17.84 -14.47
N GLN A 314 7.80 17.47 -15.24
CA GLN A 314 6.41 17.81 -14.91
C GLN A 314 5.93 17.05 -13.67
N MET A 315 6.26 15.76 -13.54
CA MET A 315 5.98 14.96 -12.35
C MET A 315 6.50 15.64 -11.09
N ILE A 316 7.75 16.10 -11.09
CA ILE A 316 8.37 16.75 -9.93
C ILE A 316 7.86 18.16 -9.69
N GLN A 317 7.43 18.86 -10.73
CA GLN A 317 6.85 20.19 -10.59
C GLN A 317 5.43 20.15 -10.04
N SER A 318 4.70 19.05 -10.26
CA SER A 318 3.30 18.91 -9.78
C SER A 318 3.15 19.04 -8.26
N GLY A 319 4.19 18.67 -7.49
CA GLY A 319 4.11 18.59 -6.04
C GLY A 319 3.23 17.44 -5.52
N ALA A 320 2.78 16.52 -6.37
CA ALA A 320 1.98 15.37 -5.97
C ALA A 320 2.77 14.39 -5.06
N ALA A 321 2.05 13.60 -4.26
CA ALA A 321 2.68 12.60 -3.38
C ALA A 321 3.11 11.34 -4.14
N PHE A 322 2.32 10.95 -5.12
CA PHE A 322 2.51 9.75 -5.95
C PHE A 322 2.33 10.10 -7.42
N ALA A 323 2.76 9.20 -8.31
CA ALA A 323 2.49 9.27 -9.73
C ALA A 323 2.05 7.91 -10.26
N ARG A 324 1.22 7.92 -11.32
CA ARG A 324 0.88 6.71 -12.07
C ARG A 324 0.53 7.01 -13.54
N GLN A 325 0.72 6.07 -14.46
CA GLN A 325 1.20 4.69 -14.22
C GLN A 325 2.58 4.45 -14.84
N PHE A 326 3.34 3.50 -14.27
CA PHE A 326 4.68 3.16 -14.75
C PHE A 326 4.75 1.75 -15.32
N GLN A 327 5.48 1.58 -16.42
CA GLN A 327 5.82 0.25 -16.94
C GLN A 327 6.81 -0.47 -16.01
N LYS A 328 6.81 -1.81 -16.08
CA LYS A 328 7.77 -2.63 -15.34
C LYS A 328 9.19 -2.25 -15.75
N ASN A 329 10.01 -1.87 -14.77
CA ASN A 329 11.41 -1.49 -14.95
C ASN A 329 11.65 -0.24 -15.84
N ASP A 330 10.68 0.66 -15.98
CA ASP A 330 10.90 1.92 -16.70
C ASP A 330 12.13 2.67 -16.13
N PRO A 331 13.04 3.21 -16.97
CA PRO A 331 14.21 3.94 -16.51
C PRO A 331 13.89 5.10 -15.58
N VAL A 332 12.73 5.75 -15.72
CA VAL A 332 12.34 6.88 -14.87
C VAL A 332 12.24 6.50 -13.39
N LEU A 333 11.87 5.24 -13.09
CA LEU A 333 11.83 4.74 -11.72
C LEU A 333 13.21 4.76 -11.06
N ASN A 334 14.28 4.49 -11.83
CA ASN A 334 15.66 4.59 -11.33
C ASN A 334 16.06 6.05 -11.10
N ILE A 335 15.55 6.97 -11.92
CA ILE A 335 15.77 8.40 -11.75
C ILE A 335 15.08 8.88 -10.46
N ILE A 336 13.84 8.47 -10.21
CA ILE A 336 13.10 8.76 -8.98
C ILE A 336 13.84 8.19 -7.76
N ASP A 337 14.24 6.91 -7.80
CA ASP A 337 15.00 6.28 -6.71
C ASP A 337 16.27 7.05 -6.36
N LYS A 338 17.02 7.49 -7.38
CA LYS A 338 18.31 8.16 -7.20
C LYS A 338 18.16 9.63 -6.79
N LYS A 339 17.27 10.38 -7.44
CA LYS A 339 17.19 11.85 -7.31
C LYS A 339 16.18 12.31 -6.27
N ILE A 340 15.13 11.54 -6.01
CA ILE A 340 14.09 11.88 -5.04
C ILE A 340 14.29 11.06 -3.77
N LEU A 341 14.25 9.74 -3.90
CA LEU A 341 14.21 8.83 -2.74
C LEU A 341 15.59 8.54 -2.15
N MET A 342 16.66 8.97 -2.83
CA MET A 342 18.06 8.82 -2.40
C MET A 342 18.43 7.38 -2.00
N ARG A 343 17.89 6.39 -2.72
CA ARG A 343 18.00 4.96 -2.39
C ARG A 343 18.51 4.13 -3.55
N SER A 344 19.02 2.94 -3.22
CA SER A 344 19.22 1.86 -4.20
C SER A 344 17.96 1.01 -4.32
N ARG A 345 17.79 0.29 -5.44
CA ARG A 345 16.57 -0.49 -5.75
C ARG A 345 16.11 -1.44 -4.64
N HIS A 346 17.02 -2.11 -3.95
CA HIS A 346 16.74 -3.11 -2.90
C HIS A 346 16.94 -2.57 -1.47
N GLN A 347 17.05 -1.25 -1.32
CA GLN A 347 17.21 -0.57 -0.04
C GLN A 347 15.99 0.30 0.20
N VAL A 348 15.61 0.42 1.48
CA VAL A 348 14.55 1.35 1.87
C VAL A 348 14.99 2.79 1.61
N ALA A 349 14.04 3.70 1.39
CA ALA A 349 14.35 5.12 1.34
C ALA A 349 14.90 5.59 2.71
N PRO A 350 16.10 6.20 2.77
CA PRO A 350 16.66 6.64 4.04
C PRO A 350 15.87 7.80 4.63
N GLY A 351 15.45 7.65 5.89
CA GLY A 351 14.85 8.70 6.71
C GLY A 351 15.75 9.10 7.89
N ALA A 352 15.27 9.98 8.76
CA ALA A 352 16.00 10.43 9.96
C ALA A 352 16.36 9.27 10.91
N TRP A 353 15.57 8.20 10.90
CA TRP A 353 15.77 6.99 11.68
C TRP A 353 16.90 6.09 11.13
N CYS A 354 17.48 6.39 9.97
CA CYS A 354 18.62 5.66 9.42
C CYS A 354 19.94 6.33 9.84
N ILE A 355 20.64 5.74 10.82
CA ILE A 355 21.79 6.39 11.50
C ILE A 355 23.15 5.77 11.14
N ALA A 356 23.21 4.77 10.26
CA ALA A 356 24.50 4.24 9.85
C ALA A 356 25.28 5.30 9.04
N LEU A 357 26.60 5.35 9.26
CA LEU A 357 27.48 6.25 8.52
C LEU A 357 27.34 6.00 7.01
N LYS A 358 27.03 7.06 6.26
CA LYS A 358 26.84 6.99 4.82
C LYS A 358 28.19 6.87 4.11
N ASN A 359 28.60 5.64 3.82
CA ASN A 359 29.71 5.32 2.92
C ASN A 359 29.19 4.63 1.65
N TRP A 360 29.99 4.58 0.59
CA TRP A 360 29.58 4.00 -0.70
C TRP A 360 29.12 2.54 -0.61
N TRP A 361 29.60 1.80 0.39
CA TRP A 361 29.37 0.36 0.55
C TRP A 361 28.35 0.00 1.63
N THR A 362 27.83 0.98 2.37
CA THR A 362 27.03 0.73 3.57
C THR A 362 25.63 1.31 3.44
N ASP A 363 24.62 0.46 3.62
CA ASP A 363 23.23 0.89 3.71
C ASP A 363 23.05 1.84 4.92
N PRO A 364 22.61 3.10 4.72
CA PRO A 364 22.31 4.03 5.82
C PRO A 364 21.31 3.47 6.83
N CYS A 365 20.41 2.59 6.39
CA CYS A 365 19.37 1.97 7.20
C CYS A 365 19.79 0.60 7.75
N SER A 366 21.09 0.30 7.79
CA SER A 366 21.64 -0.88 8.50
C SER A 366 21.71 -0.71 10.02
N LYS A 367 21.63 0.54 10.51
CA LYS A 367 21.47 0.88 11.94
C LYS A 367 20.28 1.82 12.09
N TRP A 368 19.46 1.56 13.10
CA TRP A 368 18.22 2.29 13.32
C TRP A 368 18.35 3.21 14.53
N GLY A 369 17.84 4.43 14.38
CA GLY A 369 17.74 5.49 15.39
C GLY A 369 16.30 5.68 15.86
N ASP A 370 15.96 6.90 16.26
CA ASP A 370 14.60 7.24 16.68
C ASP A 370 13.65 7.33 15.50
N VAL A 371 12.69 6.41 15.46
CA VAL A 371 11.64 6.32 14.42
C VAL A 371 10.56 7.38 14.54
N ASN A 372 10.55 8.18 15.62
CA ASN A 372 9.61 9.28 15.82
C ASN A 372 10.12 10.62 15.27
N VAL A 373 11.37 10.67 14.79
CA VAL A 373 11.94 11.86 14.15
C VAL A 373 11.77 11.74 12.65
N VAL A 374 11.34 12.84 12.01
CA VAL A 374 11.24 12.96 10.56
C VAL A 374 12.12 14.10 10.08
N LYS A 375 12.79 13.92 8.94
CA LYS A 375 13.63 14.94 8.32
C LYS A 375 13.16 15.19 6.88
N PRO A 376 12.39 16.27 6.64
CA PRO A 376 11.94 16.58 5.29
C PRO A 376 13.12 16.88 4.36
N GLY A 377 12.98 16.42 3.13
CA GLY A 377 13.81 16.75 1.98
C GLY A 377 13.18 17.83 1.10
N PRO A 378 13.76 18.07 -0.09
CA PRO A 378 13.35 19.17 -0.96
C PRO A 378 11.92 19.06 -1.52
N GLN A 379 11.38 17.85 -1.68
CA GLN A 379 10.04 17.67 -2.25
C GLN A 379 8.92 17.96 -1.25
N ALA A 380 9.19 17.90 0.07
CA ALA A 380 8.22 18.27 1.09
C ALA A 380 7.67 19.68 0.89
N GLU A 381 8.49 20.63 0.46
CA GLU A 381 8.06 22.02 0.28
C GLU A 381 7.03 22.16 -0.85
N LYS A 382 7.25 21.48 -1.98
CA LYS A 382 6.29 21.49 -3.09
C LYS A 382 4.98 20.83 -2.71
N PHE A 383 5.07 19.70 -2.01
CA PHE A 383 3.89 19.02 -1.50
C PHE A 383 3.14 19.85 -0.45
N ARG A 384 3.85 20.59 0.40
CA ARG A 384 3.27 21.54 1.36
C ARG A 384 2.51 22.66 0.65
N VAL A 385 3.05 23.20 -0.45
CA VAL A 385 2.36 24.22 -1.26
C VAL A 385 1.08 23.65 -1.89
N LEU A 386 1.16 22.47 -2.52
CA LEU A 386 -0.01 21.78 -3.07
C LEU A 386 -1.07 21.53 -1.99
N MET A 387 -0.67 20.95 -0.85
CA MET A 387 -1.54 20.67 0.28
C MET A 387 -2.19 21.93 0.84
N SER A 388 -1.43 23.02 0.97
CA SER A 388 -1.98 24.32 1.42
C SER A 388 -3.02 24.84 0.43
N GLY A 389 -2.80 24.68 -0.88
CA GLY A 389 -3.79 25.04 -1.91
C GLY A 389 -5.09 24.23 -1.79
N LEU A 390 -4.98 22.91 -1.57
CA LEU A 390 -6.14 22.03 -1.40
C LEU A 390 -6.94 22.32 -0.12
N LEU A 391 -6.27 22.78 0.95
CA LEU A 391 -6.90 23.02 2.24
C LEU A 391 -7.39 24.47 2.42
N ASN A 392 -6.70 25.46 1.85
CA ASN A 392 -7.01 26.89 2.02
C ASN A 392 -7.97 27.45 0.97
N ASP A 393 -8.36 26.68 -0.05
CA ASP A 393 -9.33 27.17 -1.01
C ASP A 393 -10.60 27.57 -0.24
N SER A 394 -10.84 28.87 -0.12
CA SER A 394 -11.94 29.46 0.66
C SER A 394 -13.32 29.06 0.11
N ASN A 395 -13.36 28.47 -1.10
CA ASN A 395 -14.52 27.78 -1.62
C ASN A 395 -14.60 26.31 -1.19
N ALA A 396 -13.51 25.65 -0.79
CA ALA A 396 -13.48 24.21 -0.48
C ALA A 396 -14.47 23.83 0.63
N GLU A 397 -14.51 24.49 1.79
CA GLU A 397 -15.51 24.13 2.81
C GLU A 397 -16.95 24.34 2.33
N LEU A 398 -17.17 25.28 1.41
CA LEU A 398 -18.46 25.52 0.77
C LEU A 398 -18.69 24.65 -0.47
N SER A 399 -17.68 23.98 -1.05
CA SER A 399 -17.76 23.28 -2.35
C SER A 399 -17.40 21.80 -2.28
N ARG A 400 -16.94 21.30 -1.12
CA ARG A 400 -16.77 19.86 -0.88
C ARG A 400 -18.11 19.18 -1.12
N CYS A 401 -18.10 18.16 -1.98
CA CYS A 401 -19.29 17.41 -2.32
C CYS A 401 -20.44 18.25 -2.91
N LYS A 402 -20.12 19.33 -3.64
CA LYS A 402 -21.12 20.10 -4.41
C LYS A 402 -21.48 19.50 -5.76
#